data_AF-A0A369TNN6-F1
#
_entry.id   AF-A0A369TNN6-F1
#
_cell.length_a   1.000
_cell.length_b   1.000
_cell.length_c   1.000
_cell.angle_alpha   90.00
_cell.angle_beta   90.00
_cell.angle_gamma   90.00
#
_symmetry.space_group_name_H-M   'P 1'
#
loop_
_entity.id
_entity.type
_entity.pdbx_description
1 polymer ?
#
loop_
_entity_poly.entity_id
_entity_poly.type
_entity_poly.pdbx_seq_one_letter_code
_entity_poly.pdbx_strand_id
1 'polypeptide(L)'
;MKSQGNDPRFPVFIADEGLNFKKHVFDDPKVLGRQLIEAADGHPVDEHVAIAILPNGDFEDIRLDESYDLRGRGAEKVLVARTDRVFKFKIDDKDLEWPRACISGFVLRKLADLPENYNLWQEIPGQQDRKIADSDVINLDAKGVERFISLIDQTTEGDTLPSFDQTFLVDHGYQFDVVQEGRETGIILKSLDLPEGKFNEEAADILVLLPAGYPDCAPDMFYASPHLTLASGQVPKACTVQYNYAGRVWQRWSRHNNAWRPGIDGLRTMVARIKTALAEARP
;
A
#
# COMPACT_ATOMS: atom_id res chain seq x y z
N MET A 1 -36.62 43.06 17.86
CA MET A 1 -35.45 42.19 17.65
C MET A 1 -35.89 41.07 16.70
N LYS A 2 -35.50 41.12 15.43
CA LYS A 2 -35.77 40.02 14.49
C LYS A 2 -34.89 38.84 14.92
N SER A 3 -35.49 37.68 15.19
CA SER A 3 -34.76 36.44 15.36
C SER A 3 -33.99 36.16 14.07
N GLN A 4 -32.66 36.10 14.15
CA GLN A 4 -31.87 35.54 13.07
C GLN A 4 -32.25 34.07 12.94
N GLY A 5 -32.96 33.72 11.88
CA GLY A 5 -33.22 32.33 11.51
C GLY A 5 -31.88 31.69 11.17
N ASN A 6 -31.51 30.68 11.95
CA ASN A 6 -30.36 29.84 11.67
C ASN A 6 -30.83 28.80 10.63
N ASP A 7 -31.00 29.22 9.38
CA ASP A 7 -31.27 28.26 8.30
C ASP A 7 -30.05 27.33 8.18
N PRO A 8 -30.25 26.01 8.20
CA PRO A 8 -29.13 25.09 8.09
C PRO A 8 -28.50 25.25 6.71
N ARG A 9 -27.22 25.60 6.70
CA ARG A 9 -26.39 25.75 5.51
C ARG A 9 -25.58 24.47 5.31
N PHE A 10 -25.79 23.80 4.18
CA PHE A 10 -25.18 22.51 3.86
C PHE A 10 -23.95 22.73 2.97
N PRO A 11 -22.73 22.51 3.50
CA PRO A 11 -21.52 22.71 2.72
C PRO A 11 -21.26 21.53 1.78
N VAL A 12 -20.65 21.83 0.64
CA VAL A 12 -20.05 20.84 -0.26
C VAL A 12 -18.78 21.45 -0.86
N PHE A 13 -17.72 20.66 -0.94
CA PHE A 13 -16.48 20.97 -1.63
C PHE A 13 -16.58 20.44 -3.06
N ILE A 14 -16.56 21.35 -4.02
CA ILE A 14 -16.59 21.01 -5.44
C ILE A 14 -15.19 21.22 -6.00
N ALA A 15 -14.62 20.18 -6.61
CA ALA A 15 -13.30 20.17 -7.22
C ALA A 15 -13.38 20.22 -8.75
N ASP A 16 -12.30 20.75 -9.34
CA ASP A 16 -11.95 20.55 -10.74
C ASP A 16 -11.10 19.28 -10.93
N GLU A 17 -10.66 19.02 -12.16
CA GLU A 17 -9.82 17.86 -12.51
C GLU A 17 -8.41 17.92 -11.91
N GLY A 18 -8.01 19.03 -11.29
CA GLY A 18 -6.79 19.12 -10.48
C GLY A 18 -6.99 18.73 -9.02
N LEU A 19 -8.22 18.34 -8.64
CA LEU A 19 -8.67 18.19 -7.26
C LEU A 19 -8.54 19.50 -6.45
N ASN A 20 -8.69 20.67 -7.10
CA ASN A 20 -8.74 21.95 -6.41
C ASN A 20 -10.14 22.18 -5.85
N PHE A 21 -10.34 21.84 -4.57
CA PHE A 21 -11.63 21.96 -3.91
C PHE A 21 -11.99 23.41 -3.56
N LYS A 22 -13.17 23.84 -3.97
CA LYS A 22 -13.83 25.08 -3.54
C LYS A 22 -15.05 24.76 -2.70
N LYS A 23 -15.23 25.49 -1.59
CA LYS A 23 -16.40 25.31 -0.72
C LYS A 23 -17.60 26.08 -1.28
N HIS A 24 -18.69 25.36 -1.52
CA HIS A 24 -20.02 25.86 -1.84
C HIS A 24 -20.99 25.56 -0.68
N VAL A 25 -22.07 26.33 -0.61
CA VAL A 25 -23.06 26.21 0.46
C VAL A 25 -24.45 26.28 -0.16
N PHE A 26 -25.28 25.31 0.17
CA PHE A 26 -26.67 25.22 -0.26
C PHE A 26 -27.61 25.36 0.95
N ASP A 27 -28.80 25.92 0.70
CA ASP A 27 -29.83 26.08 1.73
C ASP A 27 -30.68 24.80 1.90
N ASP A 28 -30.70 23.93 0.88
CA ASP A 28 -31.36 22.62 0.90
C ASP A 28 -30.28 21.51 1.02
N PRO A 29 -30.45 20.52 1.92
CA PRO A 29 -29.52 19.38 1.97
C PRO A 29 -29.61 18.49 0.72
N LYS A 30 -30.70 18.53 -0.03
CA LYS A 30 -30.93 17.74 -1.24
C LYS A 30 -30.74 18.61 -2.47
N VAL A 31 -29.62 18.41 -3.15
CA VAL A 31 -29.26 19.16 -4.35
C VAL A 31 -29.31 18.28 -5.57
N LEU A 32 -29.66 18.86 -6.72
CA LEU A 32 -29.61 18.16 -8.00
C LEU A 32 -28.19 18.19 -8.57
N GLY A 33 -27.83 17.17 -9.37
CA GLY A 33 -26.55 17.16 -10.09
C GLY A 33 -26.30 18.44 -10.90
N ARG A 34 -27.33 18.96 -11.58
CA ARG A 34 -27.22 20.25 -12.30
C ARG A 34 -26.86 21.43 -11.42
N GLN A 35 -27.35 21.47 -10.17
CA GLN A 35 -27.07 22.57 -9.25
C GLN A 35 -25.61 22.53 -8.76
N LEU A 36 -25.05 21.32 -8.62
CA LEU A 36 -23.63 21.14 -8.31
C LEU A 36 -22.75 21.63 -9.48
N ILE A 37 -23.14 21.31 -10.72
CA ILE A 37 -22.44 21.76 -11.94
C ILE A 37 -22.52 23.29 -12.08
N GLU A 38 -23.71 23.87 -11.95
CA GLU A 38 -23.94 25.31 -12.01
C GLU A 38 -23.15 26.06 -10.93
N ALA A 39 -23.09 25.51 -9.70
CA ALA A 39 -22.31 26.08 -8.61
C ALA A 39 -20.80 26.10 -8.91
N ALA A 40 -20.31 25.18 -9.74
CA ALA A 40 -18.94 25.14 -10.24
C ALA A 40 -18.73 25.94 -11.53
N ASP A 41 -19.69 26.81 -11.90
CA ASP A 41 -19.72 27.59 -13.14
C ASP A 41 -19.76 26.73 -14.43
N GLY A 42 -20.11 25.45 -14.34
CA GLY A 42 -20.16 24.51 -15.46
C GLY A 42 -21.31 24.79 -16.42
N HIS A 43 -21.01 25.35 -17.59
CA HIS A 43 -22.00 25.63 -18.64
C HIS A 43 -21.45 25.23 -20.03
N PRO A 44 -22.29 24.63 -20.91
CA PRO A 44 -23.66 24.18 -20.64
C PRO A 44 -23.66 22.93 -19.74
N VAL A 45 -24.70 22.78 -18.91
CA VAL A 45 -24.73 21.77 -17.83
C VAL A 45 -24.72 20.33 -18.34
N ASP A 46 -25.24 20.09 -19.54
CA ASP A 46 -25.33 18.79 -20.20
C ASP A 46 -24.02 18.30 -20.83
N GLU A 47 -23.01 19.17 -20.92
CA GLU A 47 -21.65 18.80 -21.30
C GLU A 47 -20.75 18.50 -20.09
N HIS A 48 -21.29 18.58 -18.88
CA HIS A 48 -20.56 18.35 -17.64
C HIS A 48 -21.17 17.17 -16.88
N VAL A 49 -20.33 16.53 -16.08
CA VAL A 49 -20.71 15.50 -15.11
C VAL A 49 -20.41 16.00 -13.70
N ALA A 50 -21.25 15.59 -12.74
CA ALA A 50 -20.97 15.70 -11.32
C ALA A 50 -20.71 14.28 -10.79
N ILE A 51 -19.57 14.08 -10.14
CA ILE A 51 -19.13 12.77 -9.63
C ILE A 51 -18.88 12.93 -8.14
N ALA A 52 -19.59 12.18 -7.30
CA ALA A 52 -19.29 12.12 -5.87
C ALA A 52 -18.00 11.35 -5.63
N ILE A 53 -17.13 11.89 -4.77
CA ILE A 53 -15.94 11.20 -4.26
C ILE A 53 -16.29 10.64 -2.88
N LEU A 54 -16.51 9.33 -2.82
CA LEU A 54 -16.93 8.65 -1.60
C LEU A 54 -15.76 8.51 -0.59
N PRO A 55 -16.04 8.32 0.72
CA PRO A 55 -14.99 8.18 1.74
C PRO A 55 -14.01 7.03 1.52
N ASN A 56 -14.44 5.98 0.81
CA ASN A 56 -13.60 4.85 0.45
C ASN A 56 -12.76 5.11 -0.82
N GLY A 57 -12.87 6.30 -1.42
CA GLY A 57 -12.21 6.71 -2.65
C GLY A 57 -12.92 6.26 -3.93
N ASP A 58 -14.10 5.63 -3.85
CA ASP A 58 -14.89 5.28 -5.03
C ASP A 58 -15.59 6.51 -5.61
N PHE A 59 -15.87 6.45 -6.91
CA PHE A 59 -16.56 7.51 -7.63
C PHE A 59 -17.98 7.06 -7.96
N GLU A 60 -18.93 7.98 -7.82
CA GLU A 60 -20.35 7.75 -8.12
C GLU A 60 -20.90 8.91 -8.96
N ASP A 61 -21.34 8.61 -10.19
CA ASP A 61 -21.97 9.59 -11.07
C ASP A 61 -23.30 10.09 -10.47
N ILE A 62 -23.45 11.41 -10.41
CA ILE A 62 -24.70 12.08 -10.01
C ILE A 62 -25.38 12.59 -11.29
N ARG A 63 -26.54 12.05 -11.63
CA ARG A 63 -27.28 12.50 -12.83
C ARG A 63 -27.81 13.92 -12.64
N LEU A 64 -28.01 14.65 -13.75
CA LEU A 64 -28.44 16.05 -13.75
C LEU A 64 -29.71 16.33 -12.93
N ASP A 65 -30.67 15.40 -12.94
CA ASP A 65 -31.96 15.50 -12.24
C ASP A 65 -32.07 14.59 -11.02
N GLU A 66 -30.95 13.96 -10.62
CA GLU A 66 -30.90 13.12 -9.43
C GLU A 66 -30.68 13.97 -8.19
N SER A 67 -31.47 13.68 -7.15
CA SER A 67 -31.34 14.31 -5.83
C SER A 67 -30.20 13.64 -5.06
N TYR A 68 -29.19 14.44 -4.70
CA TYR A 68 -28.06 14.05 -3.87
C TYR A 68 -28.15 14.68 -2.48
N ASP A 69 -28.05 13.89 -1.41
CA ASP A 69 -28.21 14.36 -0.02
C ASP A 69 -26.86 14.66 0.64
N LEU A 70 -26.59 15.94 0.88
CA LEU A 70 -25.35 16.48 1.46
C LEU A 70 -25.14 16.13 2.93
N ARG A 71 -26.09 15.46 3.60
CA ARG A 71 -25.97 15.10 5.03
C ARG A 71 -25.32 13.73 5.27
N GLY A 72 -25.14 12.91 4.23
CA GLY A 72 -24.67 11.52 4.35
C GLY A 72 -23.15 11.35 4.20
N ARG A 73 -22.63 10.19 4.65
CA ARG A 73 -21.40 9.49 4.18
C ARG A 73 -20.31 10.31 3.46
N GLY A 74 -19.74 11.35 4.07
CA GLY A 74 -18.68 12.16 3.44
C GLY A 74 -19.09 12.82 2.12
N ALA A 75 -20.39 13.06 1.92
CA ALA A 75 -21.08 13.63 0.76
C ALA A 75 -20.72 15.09 0.44
N GLU A 76 -19.57 15.56 0.92
CA GLU A 76 -19.13 16.93 0.76
C GLU A 76 -18.05 17.04 -0.32
N LYS A 77 -17.76 16.01 -1.12
CA LYS A 77 -16.76 16.12 -2.19
C LYS A 77 -17.36 15.69 -3.51
N VAL A 78 -17.45 16.65 -4.43
CA VAL A 78 -17.95 16.43 -5.78
C VAL A 78 -16.87 16.91 -6.75
N LEU A 79 -16.57 16.10 -7.75
CA LEU A 79 -15.80 16.51 -8.92
C LEU A 79 -16.77 16.96 -10.01
N VAL A 80 -16.58 18.17 -10.54
CA VAL A 80 -17.28 18.63 -11.73
C VAL A 80 -16.28 18.72 -12.87
N ALA A 81 -16.57 18.04 -13.97
CA ALA A 81 -15.69 18.01 -15.14
C ALA A 81 -16.52 18.05 -16.43
N ARG A 82 -15.99 18.74 -17.45
CA ARG A 82 -16.55 18.70 -18.80
C ARG A 82 -16.07 17.43 -19.52
N THR A 83 -16.95 16.47 -19.72
CA THR A 83 -16.61 15.20 -20.38
C THR A 83 -17.84 14.49 -20.93
N ASP A 84 -17.63 13.59 -21.89
CA ASP A 84 -18.62 12.67 -22.45
C ASP A 84 -18.43 11.21 -22.00
N ARG A 85 -17.34 10.92 -21.26
CA ARG A 85 -16.96 9.56 -20.85
C ARG A 85 -16.07 9.53 -19.60
N VAL A 86 -15.91 8.33 -19.06
CA VAL A 86 -14.98 8.02 -17.97
C VAL A 86 -13.92 7.02 -18.44
N PHE A 87 -12.71 7.12 -17.89
CA PHE A 87 -11.57 6.27 -18.18
C PHE A 87 -11.27 5.40 -16.96
N LYS A 88 -11.14 4.10 -17.16
CA LYS A 88 -10.88 3.14 -16.09
C LYS A 88 -9.39 2.96 -15.89
N PHE A 89 -8.97 2.86 -14.64
CA PHE A 89 -7.60 2.55 -14.26
C PHE A 89 -7.61 1.80 -12.93
N LYS A 90 -6.44 1.30 -12.51
CA LYS A 90 -6.30 0.59 -11.25
C LYS A 90 -5.18 1.17 -10.40
N ILE A 91 -5.40 1.25 -9.10
CA ILE A 91 -4.34 1.46 -8.11
C ILE A 91 -4.42 0.32 -7.10
N ASP A 92 -3.33 -0.43 -6.90
CA ASP A 92 -3.27 -1.57 -5.96
C ASP A 92 -4.44 -2.56 -6.17
N ASP A 93 -4.66 -2.91 -7.45
CA ASP A 93 -5.77 -3.70 -7.98
C ASP A 93 -7.19 -3.15 -7.79
N LYS A 94 -7.37 -2.05 -7.06
CA LYS A 94 -8.65 -1.35 -6.91
C LYS A 94 -9.05 -0.69 -8.23
N ASP A 95 -10.25 -0.99 -8.72
CA ASP A 95 -10.83 -0.32 -9.88
C ASP A 95 -11.23 1.12 -9.53
N LEU A 96 -10.76 2.06 -10.36
CA LEU A 96 -11.06 3.48 -10.25
C LEU A 96 -11.43 4.04 -11.63
N GLU A 97 -12.12 5.17 -11.62
CA GLU A 97 -12.57 5.86 -12.83
C GLU A 97 -12.14 7.32 -12.80
N TRP A 98 -11.85 7.92 -13.95
CA TRP A 98 -11.44 9.32 -14.06
C TRP A 98 -12.10 10.00 -15.27
N PRO A 99 -12.62 11.24 -15.16
CA PRO A 99 -13.37 11.88 -16.25
C PRO A 99 -12.51 12.46 -17.38
N ARG A 100 -11.18 12.30 -17.35
CA ARG A 100 -10.26 12.81 -18.39
C ARG A 100 -9.34 11.73 -18.91
N ALA A 101 -9.02 11.80 -20.20
CA ALA A 101 -8.04 10.92 -20.82
C ALA A 101 -6.64 11.07 -20.21
N CYS A 102 -6.32 12.26 -19.68
CA CYS A 102 -5.05 12.51 -19.01
C CYS A 102 -5.26 12.68 -17.50
N ILE A 103 -4.41 12.04 -16.71
CA ILE A 103 -4.37 12.18 -15.25
C ILE A 103 -2.94 12.49 -14.80
N SER A 104 -2.78 13.37 -13.82
CA SER A 104 -1.45 13.67 -13.28
C SER A 104 -1.05 12.68 -12.19
N GLY A 105 0.26 12.50 -12.01
CA GLY A 105 0.80 11.73 -10.89
C GLY A 105 0.35 12.27 -9.53
N PHE A 106 0.22 13.59 -9.40
CA PHE A 106 -0.32 14.23 -8.21
C PHE A 106 -1.74 13.77 -7.90
N VAL A 107 -2.63 13.77 -8.90
CA VAL A 107 -4.02 13.31 -8.73
C VAL A 107 -4.04 11.82 -8.39
N LEU A 108 -3.28 10.99 -9.11
CA LEU A 108 -3.17 9.56 -8.80
C LEU A 108 -2.76 9.33 -7.33
N ARG A 109 -1.75 10.05 -6.84
CA ARG A 109 -1.28 9.97 -5.45
C ARG A 109 -2.36 10.36 -4.46
N LYS A 110 -3.15 11.41 -4.76
CA LYS A 110 -4.26 11.85 -3.92
C LYS A 110 -5.41 10.84 -3.88
N LEU A 111 -5.76 10.24 -5.03
CA LEU A 111 -6.81 9.23 -5.10
C LEU A 111 -6.42 7.92 -4.40
N ALA A 112 -5.13 7.60 -4.41
CA ALA A 112 -4.57 6.45 -3.73
C ALA A 112 -4.48 6.62 -2.19
N ASP A 113 -4.66 7.84 -1.67
CA ASP A 113 -4.51 8.20 -0.25
C ASP A 113 -3.22 7.65 0.39
N LEU A 114 -2.11 7.76 -0.35
CA LEU A 114 -0.85 7.14 0.04
C LEU A 114 -0.14 7.90 1.17
N PRO A 115 0.43 7.19 2.16
CA PRO A 115 1.34 7.78 3.12
C PRO A 115 2.59 8.38 2.45
N GLU A 116 3.26 9.34 3.10
CA GLU A 116 4.38 10.11 2.51
C GLU A 116 5.55 9.25 2.04
N ASN A 117 5.78 8.09 2.66
CA ASN A 117 6.86 7.17 2.31
C ASN A 117 6.57 6.30 1.08
N TYR A 118 5.34 6.30 0.58
CA TYR A 118 4.95 5.56 -0.61
C TYR A 118 5.11 6.39 -1.88
N ASN A 119 5.41 5.71 -2.98
CA ASN A 119 5.53 6.24 -4.32
C ASN A 119 4.68 5.41 -5.27
N LEU A 120 4.18 6.04 -6.32
CA LEU A 120 3.42 5.35 -7.35
C LEU A 120 4.33 4.89 -8.47
N TRP A 121 4.05 3.69 -8.96
CA TRP A 121 4.68 3.10 -10.12
C TRP A 121 3.59 2.63 -11.08
N GLN A 122 3.83 2.77 -12.38
CA GLN A 122 2.95 2.26 -13.42
C GLN A 122 3.49 0.92 -13.91
N GLU A 123 2.64 -0.10 -13.90
CA GLU A 123 2.97 -1.40 -14.49
C GLU A 123 2.96 -1.28 -16.01
N ILE A 124 4.07 -1.62 -16.67
CA ILE A 124 4.18 -1.61 -18.12
C ILE A 124 4.35 -3.06 -18.61
N PRO A 125 3.38 -3.65 -19.33
CA PRO A 125 3.46 -5.04 -19.77
C PRO A 125 4.75 -5.34 -20.55
N GLY A 126 5.55 -6.28 -20.02
CA GLY A 126 6.80 -6.72 -20.63
C GLY A 126 7.97 -5.73 -20.48
N GLN A 127 7.83 -4.68 -19.67
CA GLN A 127 8.89 -3.73 -19.35
C GLN A 127 9.00 -3.56 -17.83
N GLN A 128 10.04 -2.86 -17.40
CA GLN A 128 10.17 -2.46 -16.01
C GLN A 128 9.11 -1.41 -15.66
N ASP A 129 8.57 -1.49 -14.45
CA ASP A 129 7.62 -0.52 -13.93
C ASP A 129 8.22 0.88 -13.91
N ARG A 130 7.39 1.86 -14.25
CA ARG A 130 7.81 3.25 -14.35
C ARG A 130 7.39 4.01 -13.09
N LYS A 131 8.35 4.58 -12.37
CA LYS A 131 8.04 5.50 -11.27
C LYS A 131 7.28 6.72 -11.78
N ILE A 132 6.23 7.09 -11.08
CA ILE A 132 5.37 8.24 -11.38
C ILE A 132 5.69 9.38 -10.41
N ALA A 133 6.15 10.51 -10.97
CA ALA A 133 6.30 11.76 -10.24
C ALA A 133 4.99 12.56 -10.25
N ASP A 134 4.81 13.46 -9.29
CA ASP A 134 3.59 14.28 -9.17
C ASP A 134 3.30 15.11 -10.44
N SER A 135 4.36 15.51 -11.17
CA SER A 135 4.27 16.28 -12.41
C SER A 135 4.07 15.43 -13.67
N ASP A 136 4.16 14.11 -13.58
CA ASP A 136 3.93 13.24 -14.74
C ASP A 136 2.47 13.34 -15.17
N VAL A 137 2.24 13.22 -16.48
CA VAL A 137 0.90 13.15 -17.08
C VAL A 137 0.77 11.80 -17.77
N ILE A 138 -0.22 11.01 -17.35
CA ILE A 138 -0.46 9.65 -17.83
C ILE A 138 -1.71 9.67 -18.71
N ASN A 139 -1.62 9.02 -19.86
CA ASN A 139 -2.75 8.82 -20.76
C ASN A 139 -3.50 7.52 -20.38
N LEU A 140 -4.78 7.65 -20.05
CA LEU A 140 -5.73 6.60 -19.71
C LEU A 140 -6.59 6.14 -20.92
N ASP A 141 -6.41 6.76 -22.09
CA ASP A 141 -7.10 6.39 -23.34
C ASP A 141 -6.24 5.47 -24.22
N ALA A 142 -5.13 4.97 -23.69
CA ALA A 142 -4.34 3.97 -24.40
C ALA A 142 -5.07 2.61 -24.41
N LYS A 143 -4.61 1.70 -25.26
CA LYS A 143 -5.23 0.37 -25.37
C LYS A 143 -4.94 -0.42 -24.09
N GLY A 144 -5.98 -0.62 -23.27
CA GLY A 144 -5.90 -1.45 -22.06
C GLY A 144 -6.53 -0.74 -20.88
N VAL A 145 -6.13 -1.15 -19.68
CA VAL A 145 -6.42 -0.44 -18.44
C VAL A 145 -5.07 -0.19 -17.78
N GLU A 146 -4.73 1.07 -17.55
CA GLU A 146 -3.51 1.45 -16.85
C GLU A 146 -3.59 0.96 -15.41
N ARG A 147 -2.49 0.36 -14.93
CA ARG A 147 -2.38 -0.17 -13.58
C ARG A 147 -1.23 0.51 -12.88
N PHE A 148 -1.49 0.91 -11.65
CA PHE A 148 -0.53 1.54 -10.77
C PHE A 148 -0.44 0.75 -9.48
N ILE A 149 0.76 0.74 -8.91
CA ILE A 149 1.06 0.09 -7.63
C ILE A 149 1.74 1.11 -6.72
N SER A 150 1.44 1.03 -5.43
CA SER A 150 2.07 1.84 -4.40
C SER A 150 3.21 1.08 -3.73
N LEU A 151 4.41 1.67 -3.75
CA LEU A 151 5.64 1.07 -3.21
C LEU A 151 6.39 2.09 -2.34
N ILE A 152 6.94 1.68 -1.21
CA ILE A 152 7.82 2.54 -0.41
C ILE A 152 9.15 2.71 -1.15
N ASP A 153 9.60 3.96 -1.34
CA ASP A 153 10.88 4.25 -1.98
C ASP A 153 11.88 4.67 -0.89
N GLN A 154 12.47 3.68 -0.23
CA GLN A 154 13.72 3.89 0.51
C GLN A 154 14.82 3.12 -0.19
N THR A 155 15.61 3.87 -0.95
CA THR A 155 16.75 3.41 -1.72
C THR A 155 18.04 3.59 -0.93
N THR A 156 18.74 2.49 -0.71
CA THR A 156 20.15 2.35 -1.05
C THR A 156 20.25 1.08 -1.90
N GLU A 157 20.92 1.18 -3.05
CA GLU A 157 20.92 0.18 -4.12
C GLU A 157 21.03 -1.28 -3.66
N GLY A 158 20.16 -2.13 -4.19
CA GLY A 158 20.16 -3.58 -3.99
C GLY A 158 18.77 -4.17 -3.83
N ASP A 159 18.18 -4.70 -4.91
CA ASP A 159 16.91 -5.44 -4.99
C ASP A 159 16.03 -5.40 -3.73
N THR A 160 15.14 -4.40 -3.73
CA THR A 160 14.25 -4.03 -2.63
C THR A 160 13.33 -5.16 -2.22
N LEU A 161 13.11 -5.30 -0.91
CA LEU A 161 12.09 -6.18 -0.35
C LEU A 161 10.71 -5.84 -0.97
N PRO A 162 9.92 -6.82 -1.44
CA PRO A 162 8.57 -6.58 -1.95
C PRO A 162 7.71 -5.80 -0.96
N SER A 163 6.86 -4.89 -1.47
CA SER A 163 6.07 -3.97 -0.64
C SER A 163 5.15 -4.69 0.34
N PHE A 164 4.50 -5.78 -0.06
CA PHE A 164 3.60 -6.53 0.82
C PHE A 164 4.33 -7.14 2.03
N ASP A 165 5.61 -7.49 1.88
CA ASP A 165 6.44 -7.98 2.98
C ASP A 165 6.93 -6.86 3.88
N GLN A 166 7.30 -5.72 3.28
CA GLN A 166 7.66 -4.53 4.04
C GLN A 166 6.49 -4.01 4.89
N THR A 167 5.30 -3.89 4.28
CA THR A 167 4.05 -3.54 4.97
C THR A 167 3.78 -4.51 6.12
N PHE A 168 3.88 -5.83 5.87
CA PHE A 168 3.71 -6.84 6.91
C PHE A 168 4.68 -6.60 8.09
N LEU A 169 5.96 -6.36 7.81
CA LEU A 169 6.95 -6.16 8.87
C LEU A 169 6.65 -4.91 9.71
N VAL A 170 6.35 -3.79 9.04
CA VAL A 170 6.06 -2.50 9.70
C VAL A 170 4.77 -2.58 10.51
N ASP A 171 3.68 -3.09 9.94
CA ASP A 171 2.37 -3.18 10.60
C ASP A 171 2.39 -4.06 11.85
N HIS A 172 3.30 -5.03 11.89
CA HIS A 172 3.48 -5.93 13.03
C HIS A 172 4.60 -5.47 13.98
N GLY A 173 5.14 -4.27 13.77
CA GLY A 173 6.11 -3.64 14.67
C GLY A 173 7.51 -4.27 14.65
N TYR A 174 7.86 -5.02 13.59
CA TYR A 174 9.20 -5.58 13.48
C TYR A 174 10.20 -4.48 13.12
N GLN A 175 11.28 -4.41 13.89
CA GLN A 175 12.47 -3.67 13.49
C GLN A 175 13.31 -4.57 12.59
N PHE A 176 13.71 -4.07 11.42
CA PHE A 176 14.51 -4.87 10.49
C PHE A 176 15.48 -4.03 9.67
N ASP A 177 16.57 -4.68 9.25
CA ASP A 177 17.50 -4.16 8.24
C ASP A 177 17.40 -5.00 6.97
N VAL A 178 17.58 -4.36 5.82
CA VAL A 178 17.89 -5.03 4.56
C VAL A 178 19.37 -4.84 4.30
N VAL A 179 20.11 -5.94 4.20
CA VAL A 179 21.55 -5.92 3.96
C VAL A 179 21.83 -6.68 2.68
N GLN A 180 22.71 -6.15 1.84
CA GLN A 180 23.18 -6.82 0.65
C GLN A 180 24.67 -7.13 0.78
N GLU A 181 25.05 -8.38 0.53
CA GLU A 181 26.45 -8.81 0.47
C GLU A 181 26.66 -9.62 -0.81
N GLY A 182 27.39 -9.02 -1.77
CA GLY A 182 27.57 -9.60 -3.09
C GLY A 182 26.24 -9.71 -3.84
N ARG A 183 25.77 -10.95 -4.10
CA ARG A 183 24.50 -11.23 -4.79
C ARG A 183 23.38 -11.69 -3.87
N GLU A 184 23.65 -11.80 -2.57
CA GLU A 184 22.67 -12.27 -1.59
C GLU A 184 22.08 -11.07 -0.84
N THR A 185 20.74 -11.00 -0.81
CA THR A 185 19.99 -10.03 -0.01
C THR A 185 19.51 -10.70 1.27
N GLY A 186 19.82 -10.12 2.41
CA GLY A 186 19.45 -10.61 3.72
C GLY A 186 18.51 -9.65 4.44
N ILE A 187 17.44 -10.19 5.00
CA ILE A 187 16.54 -9.47 5.91
C ILE A 187 16.90 -9.84 7.34
N ILE A 188 17.30 -8.85 8.14
CA ILE A 188 17.64 -9.04 9.55
C ILE A 188 16.50 -8.49 10.40
N LEU A 189 15.69 -9.36 10.98
CA LEU A 189 14.74 -9.01 12.02
C LEU A 189 15.49 -8.81 13.33
N LYS A 190 15.32 -7.65 13.96
CA LYS A 190 16.03 -7.28 15.19
C LYS A 190 15.26 -7.72 16.42
N SER A 191 15.98 -8.26 17.41
CA SER A 191 15.45 -8.53 18.75
C SER A 191 14.09 -9.25 18.73
N LEU A 192 13.99 -10.33 17.94
CA LEU A 192 12.79 -11.14 17.91
C LEU A 192 12.64 -11.88 19.24
N ASP A 193 11.50 -11.70 19.91
CA ASP A 193 11.17 -12.39 21.15
C ASP A 193 11.23 -13.91 20.98
N LEU A 194 11.94 -14.57 21.89
CA LEU A 194 12.05 -16.02 21.98
C LEU A 194 11.00 -16.58 22.95
N PRO A 195 10.59 -17.85 22.79
CA PRO A 195 9.70 -18.51 23.74
C PRO A 195 10.27 -18.46 25.17
N GLU A 196 9.47 -17.95 26.10
CA GLU A 196 9.86 -17.70 27.49
C GLU A 196 10.48 -18.95 28.15
N GLY A 197 11.65 -18.78 28.75
CA GLY A 197 12.38 -19.83 29.47
C GLY A 197 12.87 -21.00 28.60
N LYS A 198 12.72 -20.93 27.27
CA LYS A 198 13.09 -22.03 26.38
C LYS A 198 14.55 -22.01 25.97
N PHE A 199 15.14 -20.82 25.83
CA PHE A 199 16.50 -20.62 25.36
C PHE A 199 17.35 -19.90 26.41
N ASN A 200 18.66 -19.83 26.17
CA ASN A 200 19.60 -19.05 26.99
C ASN A 200 19.43 -17.53 26.87
N GLU A 201 18.67 -17.06 25.88
CA GLU A 201 18.38 -15.64 25.63
C GLU A 201 16.87 -15.42 25.59
N GLU A 202 16.43 -14.20 25.86
CA GLU A 202 15.02 -13.78 25.76
C GLU A 202 14.66 -13.30 24.35
N ALA A 203 15.64 -12.82 23.58
CA ALA A 203 15.46 -12.33 22.23
C ALA A 203 16.68 -12.66 21.35
N ALA A 204 16.50 -12.72 20.04
CA ALA A 204 17.59 -12.86 19.08
C ALA A 204 17.30 -12.12 17.78
N ASP A 205 18.36 -11.68 17.11
CA ASP A 205 18.26 -11.26 15.72
C ASP A 205 18.10 -12.49 14.82
N ILE A 206 17.23 -12.38 13.81
CA ILE A 206 16.99 -13.43 12.83
C ILE A 206 17.31 -12.93 11.43
N LEU A 207 18.21 -13.63 10.75
CA LEU A 207 18.55 -13.43 9.34
C LEU A 207 17.74 -14.39 8.45
N VAL A 208 17.11 -13.84 7.43
CA VAL A 208 16.49 -14.56 6.31
C VAL A 208 17.19 -14.15 5.03
N LEU A 209 17.78 -15.11 4.31
CA LEU A 209 18.38 -14.85 3.00
C LEU A 209 17.32 -14.99 1.92
N LEU A 210 17.16 -13.96 1.09
CA LEU A 210 16.24 -13.95 -0.03
C LEU A 210 16.95 -14.53 -1.26
N PRO A 211 16.40 -15.59 -1.88
CA PRO A 211 16.96 -16.12 -3.12
C PRO A 211 16.69 -15.18 -4.30
N ALA A 212 17.47 -15.32 -5.37
CA ALA A 212 17.13 -14.74 -6.65
C ALA A 212 15.75 -15.27 -7.11
N GLY A 213 14.85 -14.36 -7.51
CA GLY A 213 13.48 -14.71 -7.88
C GLY A 213 12.49 -14.74 -6.71
N TYR A 214 12.88 -14.32 -5.51
CA TYR A 214 11.93 -14.01 -4.44
C TYR A 214 10.89 -12.96 -4.92
N PRO A 215 9.58 -13.10 -4.62
CA PRO A 215 8.94 -14.08 -3.73
C PRO A 215 8.52 -15.41 -4.40
N ASP A 216 8.70 -15.57 -5.71
CA ASP A 216 8.36 -16.84 -6.39
C ASP A 216 9.29 -17.99 -5.98
N CYS A 217 10.54 -17.67 -5.62
CA CYS A 217 11.50 -18.58 -5.04
C CYS A 217 11.52 -18.48 -3.50
N ALA A 218 11.41 -19.62 -2.82
CA ALA A 218 11.33 -19.69 -1.37
C ALA A 218 12.68 -19.45 -0.68
N PRO A 219 12.74 -18.67 0.41
CA PRO A 219 13.85 -18.72 1.35
C PRO A 219 13.98 -20.12 1.94
N ASP A 220 15.21 -20.66 1.96
CA ASP A 220 15.45 -22.04 2.35
C ASP A 220 15.40 -22.25 3.87
N MET A 221 16.16 -21.43 4.61
CA MET A 221 16.39 -21.54 6.05
C MET A 221 16.39 -20.16 6.72
N PHE A 222 16.56 -20.14 8.04
CA PHE A 222 16.86 -18.90 8.78
C PHE A 222 18.12 -19.08 9.64
N TYR A 223 18.62 -17.97 10.17
CA TYR A 223 19.79 -17.95 11.00
C TYR A 223 19.57 -17.04 12.21
N ALA A 224 20.13 -17.41 13.36
CA ALA A 224 19.95 -16.67 14.61
C ALA A 224 21.28 -16.10 15.13
N SER A 225 21.22 -14.93 15.75
CA SER A 225 22.34 -14.30 16.45
C SER A 225 21.81 -13.59 17.71
N PRO A 226 22.32 -13.87 18.92
CA PRO A 226 23.47 -14.73 19.22
C PRO A 226 23.15 -16.24 19.03
N HIS A 227 24.14 -17.09 19.30
CA HIS A 227 23.96 -18.54 19.25
C HIS A 227 22.99 -19.00 20.34
N LEU A 228 21.94 -19.73 19.94
CA LEU A 228 20.91 -20.20 20.85
C LEU A 228 21.17 -21.65 21.28
N THR A 229 21.11 -21.87 22.59
CA THR A 229 20.99 -23.17 23.24
C THR A 229 19.65 -23.23 23.97
N LEU A 230 19.12 -24.45 24.12
CA LEU A 230 17.97 -24.65 25.01
C LEU A 230 18.37 -24.29 26.44
N ALA A 231 17.40 -23.98 27.31
CA ALA A 231 17.66 -23.71 28.73
C ALA A 231 18.39 -24.86 29.46
N SER A 232 18.35 -26.08 28.90
CA SER A 232 19.15 -27.23 29.36
C SER A 232 20.64 -27.17 28.99
N GLY A 233 21.07 -26.17 28.22
CA GLY A 233 22.42 -26.03 27.65
C GLY A 233 22.64 -26.84 26.37
N GLN A 234 21.66 -27.62 25.91
CA GLN A 234 21.78 -28.41 24.68
C GLN A 234 21.58 -27.55 23.44
N VAL A 235 22.35 -27.80 22.39
CA VAL A 235 22.16 -27.16 21.08
C VAL A 235 20.91 -27.75 20.41
N PRO A 236 19.98 -26.94 19.90
CA PRO A 236 18.83 -27.44 19.15
C PRO A 236 19.22 -28.26 17.92
N LYS A 237 18.40 -29.25 17.59
CA LYS A 237 18.63 -30.14 16.45
C LYS A 237 18.87 -29.37 15.15
N ALA A 238 19.92 -29.77 14.45
CA ALA A 238 20.36 -29.19 13.18
C ALA A 238 20.71 -27.69 13.26
N CYS A 239 21.29 -27.26 14.39
CA CYS A 239 21.72 -25.87 14.64
C CYS A 239 23.21 -25.74 15.04
N THR A 240 24.07 -26.65 14.54
CA THR A 240 25.51 -26.68 14.87
C THR A 240 26.39 -25.92 13.86
N VAL A 241 25.85 -25.55 12.71
CA VAL A 241 26.60 -24.90 11.64
C VAL A 241 26.55 -23.38 11.80
N GLN A 242 27.69 -22.74 11.63
CA GLN A 242 27.82 -21.29 11.60
C GLN A 242 27.79 -20.78 10.15
N TYR A 243 27.29 -19.57 9.97
CA TYR A 243 27.25 -18.87 8.69
C TYR A 243 27.67 -17.41 8.92
N ASN A 244 28.54 -16.90 8.06
CA ASN A 244 29.04 -15.52 8.15
C ASN A 244 28.30 -14.67 7.12
N TYR A 245 27.72 -13.57 7.58
CA TYR A 245 26.99 -12.64 6.73
C TYR A 245 26.93 -11.27 7.39
N ALA A 246 27.13 -10.20 6.61
CA ALA A 246 27.16 -8.82 7.03
C ALA A 246 28.14 -8.56 8.18
N GLY A 247 29.31 -9.22 8.14
CA GLY A 247 30.32 -9.13 9.20
C GLY A 247 29.92 -9.76 10.55
N ARG A 248 28.81 -10.50 10.60
CA ARG A 248 28.30 -11.19 11.79
C ARG A 248 28.37 -12.70 11.62
N VAL A 249 28.51 -13.40 12.76
CA VAL A 249 28.40 -14.86 12.84
C VAL A 249 26.97 -15.22 13.24
N TRP A 250 26.37 -16.11 12.46
CA TRP A 250 25.01 -16.57 12.64
C TRP A 250 24.97 -18.09 12.86
N GLN A 251 24.11 -18.55 13.76
CA GLN A 251 23.77 -19.96 13.91
C GLN A 251 22.75 -20.35 12.85
N ARG A 252 23.07 -21.30 11.98
CA ARG A 252 22.14 -21.77 10.93
C ARG A 252 21.07 -22.69 11.51
N TRP A 253 19.81 -22.43 11.19
CA TRP A 253 18.67 -23.27 11.54
C TRP A 253 18.11 -23.98 10.31
N SER A 254 18.50 -25.24 10.13
CA SER A 254 18.07 -26.04 8.97
C SER A 254 16.62 -26.48 9.08
N ARG A 255 15.72 -25.63 8.57
CA ARG A 255 14.26 -25.82 8.52
C ARG A 255 13.76 -25.51 7.11
N HIS A 256 14.00 -26.44 6.19
CA HIS A 256 13.66 -26.32 4.77
C HIS A 256 12.16 -26.12 4.51
N ASN A 257 11.83 -25.50 3.38
CA ASN A 257 10.45 -25.32 2.93
C ASN A 257 10.15 -26.10 1.66
N ASN A 258 9.24 -27.07 1.74
CA ASN A 258 8.80 -27.83 0.56
C ASN A 258 7.38 -27.46 0.11
N ALA A 259 6.71 -26.53 0.81
CA ALA A 259 5.30 -26.20 0.60
C ALA A 259 5.08 -24.71 0.28
N TRP A 260 6.13 -23.99 -0.11
CA TRP A 260 6.04 -22.60 -0.53
C TRP A 260 5.13 -22.46 -1.75
N ARG A 261 4.26 -21.45 -1.73
CA ARG A 261 3.36 -21.09 -2.82
C ARG A 261 3.92 -19.86 -3.54
N PRO A 262 4.49 -20.01 -4.74
CA PRO A 262 4.97 -18.89 -5.55
C PRO A 262 3.88 -17.83 -5.76
N GLY A 263 4.26 -16.55 -5.74
CA GLY A 263 3.36 -15.40 -5.86
C GLY A 263 2.36 -15.20 -4.70
N ILE A 264 2.36 -16.05 -3.67
CA ILE A 264 1.42 -15.98 -2.54
C ILE A 264 2.14 -15.87 -1.21
N ASP A 265 3.17 -16.70 -0.99
CA ASP A 265 3.93 -16.71 0.26
C ASP A 265 5.04 -15.65 0.26
N GLY A 266 5.33 -15.12 1.45
CA GLY A 266 6.31 -14.05 1.68
C GLY A 266 6.96 -14.14 3.06
N LEU A 267 7.55 -13.03 3.52
CA LEU A 267 8.10 -12.88 4.87
C LEU A 267 7.05 -13.13 5.94
N ARG A 268 5.77 -12.85 5.70
CA ARG A 268 4.70 -13.27 6.61
C ARG A 268 4.73 -14.77 6.90
N THR A 269 4.80 -15.57 5.84
CA THR A 269 4.90 -17.03 5.94
C THR A 269 6.22 -17.44 6.58
N MET A 270 7.33 -16.77 6.23
CA MET A 270 8.64 -17.06 6.79
C MET A 270 8.71 -16.79 8.30
N VAL A 271 8.21 -15.65 8.77
CA VAL A 271 8.16 -15.27 10.19
C VAL A 271 7.31 -16.25 10.99
N ALA A 272 6.16 -16.67 10.47
CA ALA A 272 5.36 -17.72 11.10
C ALA A 272 6.13 -19.03 11.24
N ARG A 273 6.85 -19.46 10.20
CA ARG A 273 7.70 -20.66 10.22
C ARG A 273 8.84 -20.56 11.22
N ILE A 274 9.49 -19.39 11.31
CA ILE A 274 10.56 -19.12 12.29
C ILE A 274 10.01 -19.27 13.71
N LYS A 275 8.89 -18.61 14.02
CA LYS A 275 8.25 -18.68 15.33
C LYS A 275 7.87 -20.12 15.71
N THR A 276 7.30 -20.89 14.78
CA THR A 276 7.01 -22.31 14.99
C THR A 276 8.29 -23.12 15.23
N ALA A 277 9.34 -22.91 14.43
CA ALA A 277 10.59 -23.65 14.58
C ALA A 277 11.29 -23.39 15.93
N LEU A 278 11.24 -22.15 16.44
CA LEU A 278 11.73 -21.79 17.76
C LEU A 278 10.86 -22.41 18.86
N ALA A 279 9.54 -22.33 18.73
CA ALA A 279 8.59 -22.91 19.67
C ALA A 279 8.66 -24.45 19.74
N GLU A 280 9.03 -25.13 18.66
CA GLU A 280 9.15 -26.60 18.59
C GLU A 280 10.59 -27.11 18.75
N ALA A 281 11.56 -26.22 18.98
CA ALA A 281 12.95 -26.59 19.10
C ALA A 281 13.15 -27.64 20.21
N ARG A 282 13.94 -28.65 19.88
CA ARG A 282 14.31 -29.80 20.72
C ARG A 282 15.76 -30.19 20.39
N PRO A 283 16.49 -30.84 21.30
CA PRO A 283 17.86 -31.27 21.05
C PRO A 283 17.97 -32.21 19.84
#